data_AF-A0A9E2VQ37-F1
#
_entry.id   AF-A0A9E2VQ37-F1
#
_cell.length_a   1.000
_cell.length_b   1.000
_cell.length_c   1.000
_cell.angle_alpha   90.00
_cell.angle_beta   90.00
_cell.angle_gamma   90.00
#
_symmetry.space_group_name_H-M   'P 1'
#
loop_
_entity.id
_entity.type
_entity.pdbx_description
1 polymer ?
#
loop_
_entity_poly.entity_id
_entity_poly.type
_entity_poly.pdbx_seq_one_letter_code
_entity_poly.pdbx_strand_id
1 'polypeptide(L)'
;MSEKDRLLADLVRRQQSAERLVAELTEARRLSEQILSETNGRDKFKEVTGNSSIENAIESARKMAETLARQIEQFKVIARPEDLEPGC
;
A
#
# COMPACT_ATOMS: atom_id res chain seq x y z
N MET A 1 -27.44 -5.19 3.97
CA MET A 1 -25.96 -5.13 4.06
C MET A 1 -25.63 -4.45 5.38
N SER A 2 -24.86 -5.11 6.25
CA SER A 2 -24.54 -4.60 7.59
C SER A 2 -23.56 -3.42 7.50
N GLU A 3 -23.55 -2.55 8.50
CA GLU A 3 -22.54 -1.49 8.64
C GLU A 3 -21.12 -2.08 8.68
N LYS A 4 -20.95 -3.25 9.32
CA LYS A 4 -19.70 -4.01 9.33
C LYS A 4 -19.25 -4.43 7.93
N ASP A 5 -20.17 -4.94 7.10
CA ASP A 5 -19.87 -5.35 5.72
C ASP A 5 -19.45 -4.15 4.87
N ARG A 6 -20.06 -2.98 5.09
CA ARG A 6 -19.71 -1.74 4.38
C ARG A 6 -18.31 -1.27 4.74
N LEU A 7 -17.95 -1.30 6.03
CA LEU A 7 -16.62 -0.93 6.50
C LEU A 7 -15.56 -1.90 5.97
N LEU A 8 -15.81 -3.21 6.00
CA LEU A 8 -14.90 -4.19 5.43
C LEU A 8 -14.71 -3.99 3.92
N ALA A 9 -15.80 -3.74 3.19
CA ALA A 9 -15.73 -3.44 1.77
C ALA A 9 -14.97 -2.15 1.45
N ASP A 10 -15.04 -1.13 2.32
CA ASP A 10 -14.27 0.11 2.17
C ASP A 10 -12.77 -0.14 2.42
N LEU A 11 -12.43 -0.88 3.47
CA LEU A 11 -11.04 -1.26 3.77
C LEU A 11 -10.40 -2.05 2.62
N VAL A 12 -11.12 -3.03 2.05
CA VAL A 12 -10.65 -3.80 0.89
C VAL A 12 -10.42 -2.91 -0.33
N ARG A 13 -11.34 -1.97 -0.62
CA ARG A 13 -11.15 -1.01 -1.72
C ARG A 13 -9.93 -0.12 -1.52
N ARG A 14 -9.68 0.34 -0.28
CA ARG A 14 -8.50 1.14 0.06
C ARG A 14 -7.22 0.33 -0.07
N GLN A 15 -7.22 -0.94 0.34
CA GLN A 15 -6.08 -1.84 0.15
C GLN A 15 -5.76 -1.99 -1.35
N GLN A 16 -6.77 -2.30 -2.18
CA GLN A 16 -6.59 -2.43 -3.63
C GLN A 16 -6.06 -1.14 -4.27
N SER A 17 -6.53 0.01 -3.80
CA SER A 17 -6.03 1.32 -4.27
C SER A 17 -4.57 1.54 -3.88
N ALA A 18 -4.18 1.17 -2.66
CA ALA A 18 -2.78 1.24 -2.21
C ALA A 18 -1.88 0.30 -3.00
N GLU A 19 -2.32 -0.93 -3.28
CA GLU A 19 -1.58 -1.89 -4.11
C GLU A 19 -1.41 -1.39 -5.55
N ARG A 20 -2.46 -0.79 -6.13
CA ARG A 20 -2.37 -0.15 -7.46
C ARG A 20 -1.37 1.00 -7.46
N LEU A 21 -1.39 1.85 -6.43
CA LEU A 21 -0.43 2.94 -6.30
C LEU A 21 1.01 2.43 -6.23
N VAL A 22 1.28 1.32 -5.52
CA VAL A 22 2.61 0.68 -5.50
C VAL A 22 3.02 0.25 -6.90
N ALA A 23 2.12 -0.35 -7.68
CA ALA A 23 2.41 -0.79 -9.04
C ALA A 23 2.72 0.40 -9.97
N GLU A 24 1.90 1.46 -9.92
CA GLU A 24 2.08 2.67 -10.72
C GLU A 24 3.39 3.40 -10.39
N LEU A 25 3.73 3.53 -9.10
CA LEU A 25 5.00 4.13 -8.67
C LEU A 25 6.21 3.29 -9.09
N THR A 26 6.08 1.96 -9.07
CA THR A 26 7.14 1.05 -9.53
C THR A 26 7.37 1.20 -11.03
N GLU A 27 6.30 1.33 -11.82
CA GLU A 27 6.43 1.56 -13.26
C GLU A 27 6.98 2.96 -13.57
N ALA A 28 6.53 3.99 -12.86
CA ALA A 28 7.06 5.34 -12.97
C ALA A 28 8.57 5.39 -12.65
N ARG A 29 9.01 4.62 -11.64
CA ARG A 29 10.44 4.44 -11.33
C ARG A 29 11.18 3.85 -12.52
N ARG A 30 10.68 2.75 -13.08
CA ARG A 30 11.31 2.04 -14.21
C ARG A 30 11.48 2.98 -15.41
N LEU A 31 10.44 3.73 -15.75
CA LEU A 31 10.48 4.71 -16.84
C LEU A 31 11.46 5.85 -16.56
N SER A 32 11.48 6.37 -15.32
CA SER A 32 12.43 7.41 -14.91
C SER A 32 13.89 6.93 -15.01
N GLU A 33 14.18 5.73 -14.51
CA GLU A 33 15.52 5.12 -14.60
C GLU A 33 15.94 4.90 -16.05
N GLN A 34 15.02 4.48 -16.91
CA GLN A 34 15.27 4.35 -18.35
C GLN A 34 15.63 5.70 -18.99
N ILE A 35 14.83 6.75 -18.73
CA ILE A 35 15.08 8.10 -19.27
C ILE A 35 16.43 8.64 -18.76
N LEU A 36 16.74 8.47 -17.49
CA LEU A 36 18.01 8.93 -16.91
C LEU A 36 19.21 8.20 -17.54
N SER A 37 19.08 6.89 -17.78
CA SER A 37 20.11 6.12 -18.49
C SER A 37 20.29 6.59 -19.94
N GLU A 38 19.21 6.89 -20.66
CA GLU A 38 19.25 7.36 -22.04
C GLU A 38 19.82 8.79 -22.17
N THR A 39 19.63 9.62 -21.14
CA THR A 39 20.03 11.04 -21.15
C THR A 39 21.37 11.31 -20.45
N ASN A 40 22.07 10.28 -19.95
CA ASN A 40 23.20 10.42 -19.01
C ASN A 40 22.84 11.30 -17.79
N GLY A 41 21.56 11.37 -17.44
CA GLY A 41 21.05 12.10 -16.30
C GLY A 41 21.32 11.35 -14.99
N ARG A 42 21.44 12.09 -13.90
CA ARG A 42 21.44 11.53 -12.53
C ARG A 42 20.23 12.02 -11.77
N ASP A 43 19.68 11.16 -10.92
CA ASP A 43 18.66 11.56 -9.95
C ASP A 43 19.33 12.47 -8.90
N LYS A 44 19.13 13.79 -9.06
CA LYS A 44 19.70 14.81 -8.15
C LYS A 44 19.19 14.68 -6.72
N PHE A 45 17.97 14.15 -6.53
CA PHE A 45 17.43 13.95 -5.20
C PHE A 45 18.13 12.77 -4.51
N LYS A 46 18.36 11.68 -5.25
CA LYS A 46 19.17 10.55 -4.79
C LYS A 46 20.62 10.93 -4.55
N GLU A 47 21.20 11.81 -5.37
CA GLU A 47 22.57 12.31 -5.19
C GLU A 47 22.75 13.05 -3.85
N VAL A 48 21.74 13.83 -3.42
CA VAL A 48 21.80 14.62 -2.19
C VAL A 48 21.37 13.82 -0.96
N THR A 49 20.36 12.96 -1.09
CA THR A 49 19.72 12.30 0.06
C THR A 49 20.07 10.81 0.20
N GLY A 50 20.73 10.23 -0.80
CA GLY A 50 21.02 8.79 -0.87
C GLY A 50 19.85 7.92 -1.34
N ASN A 51 18.62 8.45 -1.35
CA ASN A 51 17.39 7.74 -1.72
C ASN A 51 16.63 8.52 -2.82
N SER A 52 16.00 7.82 -3.77
CA SER A 52 15.10 8.48 -4.71
C SER A 52 13.77 8.85 -4.04
N SER A 53 13.19 10.01 -4.39
CA SER A 53 11.83 10.38 -3.96
C SER A 53 10.80 9.32 -4.32
N ILE A 54 10.97 8.66 -5.47
CA ILE A 54 10.08 7.59 -5.91
C ILE A 54 10.28 6.33 -5.07
N GLU A 55 11.51 6.00 -4.68
CA GLU A 55 11.79 4.86 -3.79
C GLU A 55 11.10 5.06 -2.42
N ASN A 56 11.20 6.27 -1.85
CA ASN A 56 10.51 6.62 -0.60
C ASN A 56 8.98 6.54 -0.73
N ALA A 57 8.42 6.99 -1.85
CA ALA A 57 6.99 6.92 -2.12
C ALA A 57 6.51 5.46 -2.23
N ILE A 58 7.26 4.60 -2.92
CA ILE A 58 6.97 3.16 -3.03
C ILE A 58 6.98 2.51 -1.64
N GLU A 59 8.00 2.78 -0.83
CA GLU A 59 8.11 2.19 0.51
C GLU A 59 6.92 2.61 1.40
N SER A 60 6.57 3.90 1.38
CA SER A 60 5.42 4.42 2.11
C SER A 60 4.11 3.75 1.66
N ALA A 61 3.89 3.64 0.35
CA ALA A 61 2.71 2.99 -0.21
C ALA A 61 2.62 1.50 0.15
N ARG A 62 3.75 0.78 0.19
CA ARG A 62 3.81 -0.61 0.64
C ARG A 62 3.42 -0.74 2.12
N LYS A 63 3.97 0.10 3.00
CA LYS A 63 3.60 0.11 4.43
C LYS A 63 2.11 0.39 4.65
N MET A 64 1.53 1.27 3.84
CA MET A 64 0.09 1.53 3.87
C MET A 64 -0.72 0.29 3.47
N ALA A 65 -0.37 -0.37 2.36
CA ALA A 65 -1.03 -1.58 1.90
C ALA A 65 -0.96 -2.72 2.96
N GLU A 66 0.21 -2.94 3.55
CA GLU A 66 0.41 -3.93 4.62
C GLU A 66 -0.42 -3.62 5.88
N THR A 67 -0.53 -2.33 6.24
CA THR A 67 -1.33 -1.91 7.39
C THR A 67 -2.82 -2.16 7.14
N LEU A 68 -3.30 -1.83 5.95
CA LEU A 68 -4.69 -2.10 5.54
C LEU A 68 -4.98 -3.61 5.50
N ALA A 69 -4.06 -4.42 4.97
CA ALA A 69 -4.19 -5.87 4.96
C ALA A 69 -4.31 -6.46 6.38
N ARG A 70 -3.47 -5.98 7.32
CA ARG A 70 -3.56 -6.39 8.74
C ARG A 70 -4.89 -5.98 9.38
N GLN A 71 -5.38 -4.77 9.11
CA GLN A 71 -6.67 -4.30 9.62
C GLN A 71 -7.84 -5.12 9.09
N ILE A 72 -7.81 -5.50 7.80
CA ILE A 72 -8.82 -6.35 7.18
C ILE A 72 -8.87 -7.72 7.87
N GLU A 73 -7.72 -8.35 8.11
CA GLU A 73 -7.66 -9.63 8.81
C GLU A 73 -8.18 -9.53 10.24
N GLN A 74 -7.81 -8.50 11.00
CA GLN A 74 -8.35 -8.26 12.34
C GLN A 74 -9.87 -8.08 12.33
N PHE A 75 -10.41 -7.32 11.37
CA PHE A 75 -11.86 -7.14 11.22
C PHE A 75 -12.59 -8.45 10.90
N LYS A 76 -11.99 -9.32 10.08
CA LYS A 76 -12.55 -10.65 9.77
C LYS A 76 -12.55 -11.56 11.00
N VAL A 77 -11.49 -11.53 11.81
CA VAL A 77 -11.42 -12.33 13.05
C VAL A 77 -12.54 -11.90 14.01
N ILE A 78 -12.66 -10.61 14.30
CA ILE A 78 -13.69 -10.08 15.21
C ILE A 78 -15.12 -10.33 14.70
N ALA A 79 -15.30 -10.47 13.38
CA ALA A 79 -16.60 -10.76 12.77
C ALA A 79 -17.00 -12.24 12.82
N ARG A 80 -16.12 -13.15 13.28
CA ARG A 80 -16.50 -14.56 13.45
C ARG A 80 -17.52 -14.68 14.59
N PRO A 81 -18.68 -15.31 14.36
CA PRO A 81 -19.69 -15.50 15.41
C PRO A 81 -19.16 -16.28 16.62
N GLU A 82 -18.13 -17.10 16.40
CA GLU A 82 -17.43 -17.93 17.37
C GLU A 82 -16.74 -17.12 18.49
N ASP A 83 -16.34 -15.88 18.20
CA ASP A 83 -15.61 -15.00 19.12
C ASP A 83 -16.54 -14.03 19.91
N LEU A 84 -17.85 -14.05 19.64
CA LEU A 84 -18.86 -13.19 20.26
C LEU A 84 -19.60 -13.82 21.45
N GLU A 85 -19.33 -15.10 21.74
CA GLU A 85 -19.89 -15.79 22.91
C GLU A 85 -18.80 -16.02 23.97
N PRO A 86 -18.66 -15.18 24.99
CA PRO A 86 -18.13 -15.66 26.25
C PRO A 86 -19.12 -16.70 26.78
N GLY A 87 -18.67 -17.94 26.96
CA GLY A 87 -19.47 -19.02 27.51
C GLY A 87 -20.19 -18.62 28.80
N CYS A 88 -21.34 -19.24 29.02
CA CYS A 88 -22.18 -19.15 30.22
C CYS A 88 -21.41 -19.17 31.54
#